data_AF-A0A9P9IGZ6-F1
#
_entry.id   AF-A0A9P9IGZ6-F1
#
_cell.length_a   1.000
_cell.length_b   1.000
_cell.length_c   1.000
_cell.angle_alpha   90.00
_cell.angle_beta   90.00
_cell.angle_gamma   90.00
#
_symmetry.space_group_name_H-M   'P 1'
#
loop_
_entity.id
_entity.type
_entity.pdbx_description
1 polymer ?
#
loop_
_entity_poly.entity_id
_entity_poly.type
_entity_poly.pdbx_seq_one_letter_code
_entity_poly.pdbx_strand_id
1 'polypeptide(L)'
;MTAKEIPDLRTLLGNRRGGPPRGRGRGQGGFGTSTESNDVVKDNAVRNTDQDAAGSRVSCVELGYLNDPYAKLFATQPATRRLPLLNRGTYVRTSAIDLLVDKFIKTSPESPKQIVSLGAGTDTRYFRLRDSYPNTNIVYHEVDFPTNTAAKLASIQRHPQLYTKLTSKASPNPLSLLPAATTYQSSTYNIHALDLRALANPTSEGSITILPNLDPTIPTLILSEMCLIYLQAQTVSSILDTFLQKYIPAPTPVSLVLYEPILPNDAFGRTMISNLSTRNIFLPTLKSYPELGDQRARLRTYGFVDGAKAADTSRIWQKWVPEEEKDRVAGLEMLDELEELEMLLKHYSVSWGWRDGGADGLFTKAWADVGDQEVG
;
A
#
# COMPACT_ATOMS: atom_id res chain seq x y z
N MET A 1 -35.12 -22.42 -3.89
CA MET A 1 -34.62 -21.06 -4.08
C MET A 1 -33.23 -21.18 -4.66
N THR A 2 -33.10 -20.87 -5.93
CA THR A 2 -31.87 -20.98 -6.74
C THR A 2 -30.83 -19.99 -6.24
N ALA A 3 -29.60 -20.48 -6.03
CA ALA A 3 -28.46 -19.66 -5.63
C ALA A 3 -28.27 -18.51 -6.62
N LYS A 4 -28.25 -17.27 -6.13
CA LYS A 4 -27.85 -16.11 -6.94
C LYS A 4 -26.40 -16.32 -7.35
N GLU A 5 -26.15 -16.33 -8.65
CA GLU A 5 -24.81 -16.51 -9.23
C GLU A 5 -23.88 -15.41 -8.70
N ILE A 6 -22.68 -15.82 -8.29
CA ILE A 6 -21.61 -14.91 -7.88
C ILE A 6 -21.09 -14.21 -9.15
N PRO A 7 -20.89 -12.89 -9.15
CA PRO A 7 -20.40 -12.15 -10.31
C PRO A 7 -19.07 -12.71 -10.82
N ASP A 8 -18.95 -12.86 -12.14
CA ASP A 8 -17.69 -13.27 -12.77
C ASP A 8 -16.67 -12.13 -12.66
N LEU A 9 -15.84 -12.21 -11.62
CA LEU A 9 -14.71 -11.31 -11.33
C LEU A 9 -13.71 -11.17 -12.50
N ARG A 10 -13.76 -12.03 -13.54
CA ARG A 10 -13.01 -11.82 -14.80
C ARG A 10 -13.46 -10.54 -15.53
N THR A 11 -14.71 -10.14 -15.36
CA THR A 11 -15.25 -8.89 -15.93
C THR A 11 -14.89 -7.66 -15.09
N LEU A 12 -14.60 -7.84 -13.80
CA LEU A 12 -14.29 -6.76 -12.86
C LEU A 12 -12.82 -6.27 -12.96
N LEU A 13 -11.88 -7.13 -13.39
CA LEU A 13 -10.43 -6.81 -13.40
C LEU A 13 -9.83 -6.50 -14.78
N GLY A 14 -10.66 -6.19 -15.77
CA GLY A 14 -10.22 -5.65 -17.06
C GLY A 14 -10.31 -6.66 -18.20
N ASN A 15 -11.09 -6.29 -19.22
CA ASN A 15 -11.22 -7.03 -20.47
C ASN A 15 -9.86 -7.16 -21.18
N ARG A 16 -9.31 -8.38 -21.25
CA ARG A 16 -8.52 -8.80 -22.40
C ARG A 16 -9.28 -9.89 -23.14
N ARG A 17 -9.90 -9.51 -24.26
CA ARG A 17 -10.39 -10.43 -25.29
C ARG A 17 -9.20 -11.25 -25.80
N GLY A 18 -8.99 -12.45 -25.25
CA GLY A 18 -8.12 -13.46 -25.83
C GLY A 18 -8.82 -14.11 -27.02
N GLY A 19 -8.24 -13.95 -28.22
CA GLY A 19 -8.67 -14.69 -29.41
C GLY A 19 -8.43 -16.20 -29.29
N PRO A 20 -9.01 -17.02 -30.18
CA PRO A 20 -9.05 -18.46 -30.02
C PRO A 20 -7.65 -19.11 -30.13
N PRO A 21 -7.39 -20.20 -29.39
CA PRO A 21 -6.08 -20.83 -29.37
C PRO A 21 -5.87 -21.60 -30.68
N ARG A 22 -4.91 -21.15 -31.49
CA ARG A 22 -4.34 -21.97 -32.57
C ARG A 22 -3.36 -22.97 -31.95
N GLY A 23 -3.72 -24.25 -32.00
CA GLY A 23 -2.88 -25.33 -31.53
C GLY A 23 -1.59 -25.48 -32.32
N ARG A 24 -0.53 -25.95 -31.64
CA ARG A 24 0.58 -26.70 -32.23
C ARG A 24 1.45 -27.35 -31.14
N GLY A 25 1.78 -28.61 -31.37
CA GLY A 25 3.09 -29.19 -31.02
C GLY A 25 3.19 -29.87 -29.67
N ARG A 26 2.98 -31.20 -29.64
CA ARG A 26 3.63 -32.08 -28.66
C ARG A 26 5.16 -31.95 -28.82
N GLY A 27 5.82 -31.39 -27.82
CA GLY A 27 7.26 -31.45 -27.63
C GLY A 27 7.55 -32.15 -26.32
N GLN A 28 8.13 -33.34 -26.41
CA GLN A 28 8.60 -34.16 -25.30
C GLN A 28 10.03 -33.73 -24.97
N GLY A 29 10.34 -33.38 -23.71
CA GLY A 29 11.71 -33.24 -23.24
C GLY A 29 11.94 -32.17 -22.17
N GLY A 30 12.65 -32.53 -21.10
CA GLY A 30 13.37 -31.59 -20.25
C GLY A 30 13.00 -31.59 -18.78
N PHE A 31 13.72 -32.39 -17.99
CA PHE A 31 13.78 -32.30 -16.53
C PHE A 31 14.34 -30.94 -16.08
N GLY A 32 13.71 -30.32 -15.07
CA GLY A 32 14.30 -29.27 -14.24
C GLY A 32 13.98 -27.82 -14.63
N THR A 33 12.72 -27.39 -14.57
CA THR A 33 12.42 -25.96 -14.41
C THR A 33 12.75 -25.56 -12.97
N SER A 34 13.88 -24.87 -12.79
CA SER A 34 14.43 -24.47 -11.50
C SER A 34 13.47 -23.56 -10.72
N THR A 35 13.45 -23.70 -9.39
CA THR A 35 12.72 -22.82 -8.44
C THR A 35 12.97 -21.33 -8.69
N GLU A 36 14.18 -20.96 -9.11
CA GLU A 36 14.56 -19.58 -9.49
C GLU A 36 13.70 -19.01 -10.63
N SER A 37 13.35 -19.82 -11.63
CA SER A 37 12.50 -19.38 -12.74
C SER A 37 11.07 -19.05 -12.29
N ASN A 38 10.55 -19.77 -11.30
CA ASN A 38 9.21 -19.57 -10.76
C ASN A 38 9.12 -18.32 -9.86
N ASP A 39 10.16 -18.04 -9.08
CA ASP A 39 10.14 -16.87 -8.19
C ASP A 39 10.29 -15.56 -8.97
N VAL A 40 11.07 -15.54 -10.07
CA VAL A 40 11.10 -14.41 -11.00
C VAL A 40 9.72 -14.15 -11.63
N VAL A 41 8.97 -15.20 -11.98
CA VAL A 41 7.61 -15.06 -12.52
C VAL A 41 6.65 -14.46 -11.48
N LYS A 42 6.71 -14.92 -10.24
CA LYS A 42 5.90 -14.35 -9.14
C LYS A 42 6.28 -12.88 -8.88
N ASP A 43 7.57 -12.58 -8.81
CA ASP A 43 8.05 -11.21 -8.59
C ASP A 43 7.62 -10.27 -9.73
N ASN A 44 7.65 -10.74 -10.99
CA ASN A 44 7.09 -10.00 -12.12
C ASN A 44 5.59 -9.73 -11.95
N ALA A 45 4.82 -10.73 -11.53
CA ALA A 45 3.38 -10.57 -11.29
C ALA A 45 3.11 -9.54 -10.19
N VAL A 46 3.85 -9.63 -9.06
CA VAL A 46 3.77 -8.69 -7.94
C VAL A 46 4.12 -7.27 -8.39
N ARG A 47 5.24 -7.07 -9.09
CA ARG A 47 5.64 -5.75 -9.60
C ARG A 47 4.58 -5.10 -10.48
N ASN A 48 3.91 -5.88 -11.32
CA ASN A 48 2.87 -5.38 -12.21
C ASN A 48 1.58 -4.96 -11.49
N THR A 49 1.38 -5.33 -10.21
CA THR A 49 0.21 -4.88 -9.43
C THR A 49 0.21 -3.39 -9.16
N ASP A 50 1.39 -2.74 -9.17
CA ASP A 50 1.52 -1.29 -9.03
C ASP A 50 0.73 -0.54 -10.12
N GLN A 51 0.88 -0.92 -11.39
CA GLN A 51 0.20 -0.23 -12.48
C GLN A 51 -1.33 -0.48 -12.48
N ASP A 52 -1.80 -1.61 -11.93
CA ASP A 52 -3.23 -1.83 -11.70
C ASP A 52 -3.78 -0.88 -10.64
N ALA A 53 -3.03 -0.66 -9.56
CA ALA A 53 -3.36 0.28 -8.50
C ALA A 53 -3.32 1.72 -9.00
N ALA A 54 -2.28 2.09 -9.78
CA ALA A 54 -2.15 3.39 -10.44
C ALA A 54 -3.38 3.69 -11.33
N GLY A 55 -3.78 2.72 -12.16
CA GLY A 55 -4.95 2.86 -13.03
C GLY A 55 -6.25 3.05 -12.24
N SER A 56 -6.42 2.34 -11.12
CA SER A 56 -7.60 2.49 -10.26
C SER A 56 -7.65 3.86 -9.58
N ARG A 57 -6.48 4.36 -9.14
CA ARG A 57 -6.34 5.71 -8.57
C ARG A 57 -6.64 6.79 -9.61
N VAL A 58 -6.11 6.67 -10.82
CA VAL A 58 -6.39 7.64 -11.90
C VAL A 58 -7.87 7.63 -12.28
N SER A 59 -8.51 6.46 -12.36
CA SER A 59 -9.96 6.35 -12.58
C SER A 59 -10.74 7.15 -11.52
N CYS A 60 -10.36 7.02 -10.24
CA CYS A 60 -10.97 7.80 -9.16
C CYS A 60 -10.75 9.31 -9.30
N VAL A 61 -9.56 9.74 -9.71
CA VAL A 61 -9.26 11.16 -9.94
C VAL A 61 -10.08 11.73 -11.09
N GLU A 62 -10.19 11.00 -12.20
CA GLU A 62 -10.94 11.43 -13.38
C GLU A 62 -12.43 11.57 -13.13
N LEU A 63 -12.97 10.71 -12.29
CA LEU A 63 -14.38 10.70 -11.91
C LEU A 63 -14.66 11.57 -10.68
N GLY A 64 -13.66 12.27 -10.12
CA GLY A 64 -13.84 13.19 -9.01
C GLY A 64 -13.97 12.54 -7.63
N TYR A 65 -13.67 11.25 -7.47
CA TYR A 65 -13.65 10.60 -6.16
C TYR A 65 -12.49 11.15 -5.31
N LEU A 66 -11.31 11.29 -5.92
CA LEU A 66 -10.08 11.71 -5.25
C LEU A 66 -9.56 13.02 -5.85
N ASN A 67 -9.10 13.92 -4.98
CA ASN A 67 -8.30 15.06 -5.39
C ASN A 67 -6.80 14.70 -5.30
N ASP A 68 -6.21 14.34 -6.44
CA ASP A 68 -4.79 14.03 -6.54
C ASP A 68 -4.23 14.53 -7.88
N PRO A 69 -3.56 15.70 -7.89
CA PRO A 69 -3.02 16.28 -9.11
C PRO A 69 -1.81 15.52 -9.67
N TYR A 70 -1.26 14.55 -8.92
CA TYR A 70 -0.03 13.85 -9.25
C TYR A 70 -0.27 12.45 -9.83
N ALA A 71 -1.42 11.83 -9.55
CA ALA A 71 -1.68 10.42 -9.90
C ALA A 71 -1.47 10.13 -11.40
N LYS A 72 -1.94 11.04 -12.28
CA LYS A 72 -1.80 10.90 -13.74
C LYS A 72 -0.36 10.98 -14.23
N LEU A 73 0.55 11.60 -13.47
CA LEU A 73 1.95 11.79 -13.85
C LEU A 73 2.78 10.51 -13.72
N PHE A 74 2.28 9.52 -12.96
CA PHE A 74 2.92 8.23 -12.73
C PHE A 74 2.25 7.06 -13.48
N ALA A 75 1.03 7.25 -13.97
CA ALA A 75 0.34 6.22 -14.74
C ALA A 75 0.97 6.10 -16.14
N THR A 76 1.54 4.93 -16.44
CA THR A 76 2.13 4.65 -17.76
C THR A 76 1.11 4.13 -18.78
N GLN A 77 -0.04 3.68 -18.29
CA GLN A 77 -1.12 3.16 -19.11
C GLN A 77 -2.28 4.15 -19.17
N PRO A 78 -2.98 4.26 -20.31
CA PRO A 78 -4.23 5.02 -20.39
C PRO A 78 -5.20 4.55 -19.31
N ALA A 79 -5.83 5.49 -18.62
CA ALA A 79 -6.83 5.18 -17.62
C ALA A 79 -7.97 4.38 -18.28
N THR A 80 -8.13 3.13 -17.85
CA THR A 80 -9.36 2.40 -18.14
C THR A 80 -10.31 2.71 -16.99
N ARG A 81 -11.44 3.34 -17.31
CA ARG A 81 -12.50 3.59 -16.33
C ARG A 81 -12.80 2.30 -15.59
N ARG A 82 -12.64 2.29 -14.27
CA ARG A 82 -13.00 1.15 -13.43
C ARG A 82 -14.48 1.20 -13.12
N LEU A 83 -15.02 0.04 -12.73
CA LEU A 83 -16.42 -0.07 -12.34
C LEU A 83 -16.69 0.73 -11.06
N PRO A 84 -17.92 1.26 -10.87
CA PRO A 84 -18.24 2.12 -9.73
C PRO A 84 -17.88 1.51 -8.37
N LEU A 85 -18.11 0.19 -8.18
CA LEU A 85 -17.74 -0.51 -6.94
C LEU A 85 -16.22 -0.48 -6.66
N LEU A 86 -15.39 -0.56 -7.71
CA LEU A 86 -13.93 -0.51 -7.58
C LEU A 86 -13.44 0.91 -7.30
N ASN A 87 -14.07 1.92 -7.90
CA ASN A 87 -13.77 3.32 -7.59
C ASN A 87 -14.13 3.64 -6.12
N ARG A 88 -15.31 3.22 -5.66
CA ARG A 88 -15.72 3.36 -4.25
C ARG A 88 -14.78 2.61 -3.30
N GLY A 89 -14.39 1.37 -3.61
CA GLY A 89 -13.38 0.64 -2.83
C GLY A 89 -12.04 1.38 -2.77
N THR A 90 -11.57 1.93 -3.89
CA THR A 90 -10.32 2.71 -3.96
C THR A 90 -10.42 4.02 -3.17
N TYR A 91 -11.58 4.67 -3.18
CA TYR A 91 -11.85 5.85 -2.35
C TYR A 91 -11.78 5.52 -0.86
N VAL A 92 -12.45 4.45 -0.41
CA VAL A 92 -12.44 4.03 1.01
C VAL A 92 -11.02 3.67 1.46
N ARG A 93 -10.31 2.86 0.66
CA ARG A 93 -8.89 2.54 0.88
C ARG A 93 -8.04 3.81 1.08
N THR A 94 -8.15 4.76 0.15
CA THR A 94 -7.33 5.97 0.16
C THR A 94 -7.67 6.86 1.36
N SER A 95 -8.95 7.14 1.58
CA SER A 95 -9.42 8.01 2.66
C SER A 95 -9.09 7.46 4.05
N ALA A 96 -9.16 6.14 4.24
CA ALA A 96 -8.83 5.50 5.51
C ALA A 96 -7.35 5.67 5.90
N ILE A 97 -6.44 5.42 4.96
CA ILE A 97 -5.00 5.56 5.20
C ILE A 97 -4.63 7.03 5.34
N ASP A 98 -5.19 7.90 4.49
CA ASP A 98 -4.96 9.33 4.56
C ASP A 98 -5.43 9.90 5.91
N LEU A 99 -6.54 9.44 6.48
CA LEU A 99 -6.99 9.83 7.83
C LEU A 99 -5.95 9.48 8.91
N LEU A 100 -5.40 8.26 8.89
CA LEU A 100 -4.40 7.81 9.87
C LEU A 100 -3.09 8.60 9.76
N VAL A 101 -2.65 8.87 8.52
CA VAL A 101 -1.47 9.70 8.23
C VAL A 101 -1.70 11.14 8.68
N ASP A 102 -2.85 11.72 8.34
CA ASP A 102 -3.24 13.09 8.68
C ASP A 102 -3.22 13.32 10.19
N LYS A 103 -3.80 12.39 10.95
CA LYS A 103 -3.79 12.41 12.41
C LYS A 103 -2.38 12.30 13.00
N PHE A 104 -1.52 11.46 12.44
CA PHE A 104 -0.12 11.38 12.85
C PHE A 104 0.65 12.68 12.61
N ILE A 105 0.45 13.30 11.44
CA ILE A 105 1.09 14.58 11.08
C ILE A 105 0.59 15.73 11.95
N LYS A 106 -0.72 15.82 12.21
CA LYS A 106 -1.33 16.87 13.03
C LYS A 106 -1.01 16.75 14.52
N THR A 107 -0.66 15.56 15.01
CA THR A 107 -0.31 15.36 16.42
C THR A 107 1.13 15.79 16.68
N SER A 108 1.35 16.75 17.59
CA SER A 108 2.65 17.37 17.85
C SER A 108 3.27 17.94 16.57
N PRO A 109 2.64 18.94 15.92
CA PRO A 109 2.98 19.40 14.57
C PRO A 109 4.39 20.01 14.44
N GLU A 110 4.95 20.50 15.55
CA GLU A 110 6.31 21.04 15.61
C GLU A 110 7.40 19.95 15.68
N SER A 111 7.01 18.71 15.99
CA SER A 111 7.96 17.59 16.08
C SER A 111 8.28 17.03 14.68
N PRO A 112 9.54 16.65 14.41
CA PRO A 112 9.88 15.97 13.16
C PRO A 112 9.14 14.64 13.04
N LYS A 113 8.79 14.27 11.81
CA LYS A 113 8.05 13.04 11.48
C LYS A 113 8.77 12.25 10.40
N GLN A 114 8.74 10.92 10.52
CA GLN A 114 9.16 10.01 9.47
C GLN A 114 7.99 9.17 8.98
N ILE A 115 7.93 8.97 7.66
CA ILE A 115 7.03 7.99 7.04
C ILE A 115 7.85 7.04 6.19
N VAL A 116 7.65 5.74 6.36
CA VAL A 116 8.26 4.69 5.53
C VAL A 116 7.16 3.93 4.80
N SER A 117 7.03 4.14 3.50
CA SER A 117 6.09 3.42 2.63
C SER A 117 6.75 2.20 2.01
N LEU A 118 6.35 1.02 2.46
CA LEU A 118 6.82 -0.28 1.95
C LEU A 118 5.99 -0.68 0.72
N GLY A 119 6.67 -0.94 -0.40
CA GLY A 119 6.02 -1.19 -1.69
C GLY A 119 5.27 0.03 -2.18
N ALA A 120 5.92 1.20 -2.16
CA ALA A 120 5.26 2.47 -2.46
C ALA A 120 4.75 2.58 -3.91
N GLY A 121 5.32 1.81 -4.85
CA GLY A 121 4.96 1.87 -6.26
C GLY A 121 4.86 3.31 -6.77
N THR A 122 3.72 3.64 -7.34
CA THR A 122 3.37 4.96 -7.88
C THR A 122 2.61 5.86 -6.91
N ASP A 123 2.66 5.59 -5.60
CA ASP A 123 2.03 6.42 -4.57
C ASP A 123 2.49 7.89 -4.68
N THR A 124 1.55 8.80 -4.51
CA THR A 124 1.71 10.26 -4.64
C THR A 124 1.65 10.96 -3.28
N ARG A 125 1.46 10.22 -2.19
CA ARG A 125 1.21 10.77 -0.85
C ARG A 125 2.29 11.74 -0.40
N TYR A 126 3.57 11.49 -0.69
CA TYR A 126 4.63 12.47 -0.43
C TYR A 126 4.31 13.86 -1.00
N PHE A 127 3.96 13.94 -2.28
CA PHE A 127 3.67 15.20 -2.96
C PHE A 127 2.43 15.89 -2.36
N ARG A 128 1.37 15.12 -2.09
CA ARG A 128 0.15 15.63 -1.45
C ARG A 128 0.39 16.14 -0.02
N LEU A 129 1.25 15.46 0.74
CA LEU A 129 1.66 15.90 2.08
C LEU A 129 2.49 17.19 2.02
N ARG A 130 3.39 17.34 1.06
CA ARG A 130 4.15 18.59 0.87
C ARG A 130 3.25 19.79 0.55
N ASP A 131 2.14 19.56 -0.15
CA ASP A 131 1.14 20.60 -0.41
C ASP A 131 0.30 20.95 0.83
N SER A 132 -0.14 19.93 1.56
CA SER A 132 -1.05 20.08 2.70
C SER A 132 -0.33 20.57 3.96
N TYR A 133 0.95 20.22 4.11
CA TYR A 133 1.78 20.46 5.28
C TYR A 133 3.16 21.05 4.91
N PRO A 134 3.22 22.22 4.24
CA PRO A 134 4.46 22.77 3.71
C PRO A 134 5.52 23.07 4.79
N ASN A 135 5.06 23.40 6.01
CA ASN A 135 5.89 23.80 7.14
C ASN A 135 6.25 22.65 8.09
N THR A 136 5.65 21.46 7.93
CA THR A 136 5.95 20.33 8.80
C THR A 136 7.24 19.66 8.35
N ASN A 137 8.11 19.34 9.31
CA ASN A 137 9.34 18.61 9.06
C ASN A 137 9.04 17.12 8.87
N ILE A 138 8.88 16.69 7.62
CA ILE A 138 8.58 15.31 7.24
C ILE A 138 9.73 14.77 6.40
N VAL A 139 10.32 13.66 6.85
CA VAL A 139 11.24 12.84 6.04
C VAL A 139 10.47 11.61 5.56
N TYR A 140 10.34 11.46 4.25
CA TYR A 140 9.54 10.41 3.64
C TYR A 140 10.44 9.41 2.92
N HIS A 141 10.24 8.13 3.20
CA HIS A 141 10.98 7.01 2.64
C HIS A 141 10.02 6.15 1.83
N GLU A 142 10.41 5.80 0.62
CA GLU A 142 9.73 4.82 -0.21
C GLU A 142 10.68 3.67 -0.49
N VAL A 143 10.21 2.44 -0.29
CA VAL A 143 10.97 1.23 -0.56
C VAL A 143 10.22 0.41 -1.58
N ASP A 144 10.85 0.08 -2.70
CA ASP A 144 10.25 -0.77 -3.74
C ASP A 144 11.33 -1.46 -4.58
N PHE A 145 10.92 -2.40 -5.44
CA PHE A 145 11.83 -3.05 -6.38
C PHE A 145 12.52 -2.03 -7.28
N PRO A 146 13.81 -2.24 -7.64
CA PRO A 146 14.57 -1.33 -8.48
C PRO A 146 13.89 -0.95 -9.80
N THR A 147 13.10 -1.86 -10.39
CA THR A 147 12.35 -1.57 -11.62
C THR A 147 11.22 -0.56 -11.42
N ASN A 148 10.54 -0.62 -10.27
CA ASN A 148 9.44 0.30 -9.97
C ASN A 148 9.99 1.67 -9.57
N THR A 149 11.04 1.69 -8.74
CA THR A 149 11.68 2.96 -8.35
C THR A 149 12.33 3.67 -9.53
N ALA A 150 12.95 2.95 -10.48
CA ALA A 150 13.47 3.54 -11.72
C ALA A 150 12.37 4.19 -12.56
N ALA A 151 11.22 3.51 -12.73
CA ALA A 151 10.08 4.06 -13.46
C ALA A 151 9.50 5.31 -12.78
N LYS A 152 9.44 5.30 -11.44
CA LYS A 152 9.01 6.44 -10.64
C LYS A 152 9.96 7.63 -10.80
N LEU A 153 11.26 7.41 -10.69
CA LEU A 153 12.29 8.44 -10.85
C LEU A 153 12.30 9.04 -12.25
N ALA A 154 12.13 8.22 -13.30
CA ALA A 154 11.99 8.70 -14.66
C ALA A 154 10.76 9.62 -14.81
N SER A 155 9.66 9.31 -14.12
CA SER A 155 8.45 10.15 -14.11
C SER A 155 8.66 11.45 -13.33
N ILE A 156 9.33 11.40 -12.18
CA ILE A 156 9.71 12.58 -11.39
C ILE A 156 10.59 13.53 -12.22
N GLN A 157 11.62 13.00 -12.89
CA GLN A 157 12.53 13.79 -13.71
C GLN A 157 11.83 14.45 -14.90
N ARG A 158 10.83 13.77 -15.49
CA ARG A 158 10.09 14.25 -16.66
C ARG A 158 9.12 15.40 -16.32
N HIS A 159 8.53 15.41 -15.13
CA HIS A 159 7.42 16.32 -14.81
C HIS A 159 7.83 17.40 -13.80
N PRO A 160 7.79 18.70 -14.19
CA PRO A 160 8.05 19.82 -13.28
C PRO A 160 7.21 19.82 -12.01
N GLN A 161 5.94 19.40 -12.09
CA GLN A 161 5.05 19.31 -10.94
C GLN A 161 5.58 18.38 -9.84
N LEU A 162 6.42 17.39 -10.20
CA LEU A 162 6.99 16.44 -9.25
C LEU A 162 8.35 16.92 -8.74
N TYR A 163 9.32 17.17 -9.63
CA TYR A 163 10.68 17.47 -9.16
C TYR A 163 10.79 18.78 -8.39
N THR A 164 9.91 19.76 -8.67
CA THR A 164 9.88 21.02 -7.91
C THR A 164 9.48 20.82 -6.44
N LYS A 165 8.85 19.69 -6.09
CA LYS A 165 8.49 19.34 -4.71
C LYS A 165 9.63 18.70 -3.93
N LEU A 166 10.74 18.36 -4.58
CA LEU A 166 11.90 17.72 -3.95
C LEU A 166 12.91 18.71 -3.39
N THR A 167 12.86 19.98 -3.83
CA THR A 167 13.85 21.00 -3.47
C THR A 167 13.17 22.19 -2.83
N SER A 168 13.67 22.64 -1.67
CA SER A 168 13.21 23.86 -1.01
C SER A 168 13.66 25.15 -1.72
N LYS A 169 14.70 25.06 -2.55
CA LYS A 169 15.18 26.17 -3.37
C LYS A 169 14.58 26.05 -4.76
N ALA A 170 14.07 27.17 -5.29
CA ALA A 170 13.62 27.28 -6.67
C ALA A 170 14.79 26.99 -7.62
N SER A 171 15.03 25.73 -7.93
CA SER A 171 15.97 25.34 -8.98
C SER A 171 15.21 25.41 -10.31
N PRO A 172 15.59 26.31 -11.23
CA PRO A 172 15.00 26.37 -12.57
C PRO A 172 15.44 25.20 -13.48
N ASN A 173 16.25 24.26 -12.96
CA ASN A 173 16.77 23.14 -13.74
C ASN A 173 15.99 21.85 -13.44
N PRO A 174 15.74 21.01 -14.46
CA PRO A 174 15.18 19.68 -14.23
C PRO A 174 16.10 18.89 -13.29
N LEU A 175 15.51 18.02 -12.48
CA LEU A 175 16.25 17.15 -11.57
C LEU A 175 17.31 16.35 -12.34
N SER A 176 18.58 16.59 -12.02
CA SER A 176 19.68 15.82 -12.61
C SER A 176 19.84 14.52 -11.83
N LEU A 177 19.31 13.43 -12.40
CA LEU A 177 19.52 12.08 -11.91
C LEU A 177 20.66 11.41 -12.67
N LEU A 178 21.36 10.48 -12.03
CA LEU A 178 22.31 9.61 -12.72
C LEU A 178 21.58 8.80 -13.81
N PRO A 179 22.23 8.49 -14.94
CA PRO A 179 21.67 7.57 -15.93
C PRO A 179 21.24 6.26 -15.27
N ALA A 180 20.00 5.83 -15.54
CA ALA A 180 19.39 4.63 -14.93
C ALA A 180 19.35 4.66 -13.38
N ALA A 181 19.22 5.85 -12.77
CA ALA A 181 19.02 5.96 -11.32
C ALA A 181 17.82 5.14 -10.86
N THR A 182 18.05 4.29 -9.86
CA THR A 182 17.01 3.51 -9.17
C THR A 182 16.75 4.03 -7.76
N THR A 183 17.68 4.80 -7.19
CA THR A 183 17.59 5.40 -5.86
C THR A 183 17.62 6.92 -5.93
N TYR A 184 17.02 7.58 -4.95
CA TYR A 184 17.11 9.03 -4.78
C TYR A 184 17.15 9.37 -3.29
N GLN A 185 17.91 10.40 -2.93
CA GLN A 185 18.08 10.83 -1.54
C GLN A 185 18.03 12.34 -1.46
N SER A 186 17.27 12.84 -0.50
CA SER A 186 17.24 14.24 -0.10
C SER A 186 16.91 14.34 1.39
N SER A 187 16.96 15.55 1.94
CA SER A 187 16.59 15.79 3.33
C SER A 187 15.11 15.55 3.64
N THR A 188 14.26 15.39 2.61
CA THR A 188 12.79 15.26 2.79
C THR A 188 12.17 14.08 2.05
N TYR A 189 12.83 13.55 1.00
CA TYR A 189 12.33 12.42 0.21
C TYR A 189 13.43 11.47 -0.20
N ASN A 190 13.24 10.19 0.12
CA ASN A 190 14.22 9.13 -0.07
C ASN A 190 13.53 7.94 -0.76
N ILE A 191 14.01 7.55 -1.94
CA ILE A 191 13.56 6.37 -2.67
C ILE A 191 14.67 5.32 -2.62
N HIS A 192 14.35 4.16 -2.05
CA HIS A 192 15.24 3.02 -1.85
C HIS A 192 14.86 1.90 -2.83
N ALA A 193 15.74 1.63 -3.80
CA ALA A 193 15.65 0.50 -4.71
C ALA A 193 16.08 -0.77 -3.98
N LEU A 194 15.12 -1.43 -3.34
CA LEU A 194 15.39 -2.53 -2.43
C LEU A 194 14.26 -3.56 -2.49
N ASP A 195 14.66 -4.81 -2.67
CA ASP A 195 13.79 -5.93 -2.37
C ASP A 195 13.61 -6.03 -0.85
N LEU A 196 12.38 -5.83 -0.37
CA LEU A 196 12.06 -5.87 1.06
C LEU A 196 12.50 -7.15 1.76
N ARG A 197 12.63 -8.27 1.03
CA ARG A 197 13.12 -9.55 1.59
C ARG A 197 14.55 -9.44 2.10
N ALA A 198 15.36 -8.51 1.57
CA ALA A 198 16.70 -8.23 2.08
C ALA A 198 16.70 -7.67 3.51
N LEU A 199 15.58 -7.08 3.97
CA LEU A 199 15.43 -6.61 5.35
C LEU A 199 15.11 -7.74 6.34
N ALA A 200 14.73 -8.92 5.85
CA ALA A 200 14.40 -10.07 6.70
C ALA A 200 15.64 -10.80 7.24
N ASN A 201 16.78 -10.69 6.55
CA ASN A 201 18.01 -11.37 6.90
C ASN A 201 19.13 -10.33 7.07
N PRO A 202 19.65 -10.09 8.29
CA PRO A 202 20.93 -9.39 8.40
C PRO A 202 21.96 -10.18 7.57
N THR A 203 22.80 -9.47 6.82
CA THR A 203 23.83 -10.09 5.97
C THR A 203 24.68 -11.06 6.79
N SER A 204 25.42 -11.97 6.16
CA SER A 204 26.32 -12.91 6.83
C SER A 204 27.35 -12.24 7.77
N GLU A 205 27.54 -10.93 7.64
CA GLU A 205 28.40 -10.09 8.48
C GLU A 205 27.66 -9.37 9.62
N GLY A 206 26.37 -9.65 9.84
CA GLY A 206 25.54 -8.99 10.85
C GLY A 206 25.15 -7.54 10.52
N SER A 207 25.58 -7.02 9.36
CA SER A 207 25.23 -5.70 8.85
C SER A 207 23.81 -5.70 8.27
N ILE A 208 23.01 -4.71 8.66
CA ILE A 208 21.68 -4.45 8.10
C ILE A 208 21.81 -3.58 6.86
N THR A 209 20.90 -3.71 5.90
CA THR A 209 20.79 -2.75 4.80
C THR A 209 20.63 -1.34 5.37
N ILE A 210 21.42 -0.37 4.92
CA ILE A 210 21.29 1.00 5.42
C ILE A 210 20.14 1.68 4.67
N LEU A 211 19.26 2.37 5.41
CA LEU A 211 18.25 3.28 4.85
C LEU A 211 18.70 4.72 5.14
N PRO A 212 19.37 5.39 4.20
CA PRO A 212 19.91 6.73 4.44
C PRO A 212 18.83 7.72 4.84
N ASN A 213 19.19 8.65 5.72
CA ASN A 213 18.33 9.68 6.29
C ASN A 213 17.18 9.16 7.19
N LEU A 214 17.13 7.85 7.49
CA LEU A 214 16.21 7.31 8.48
C LEU A 214 16.83 7.47 9.87
N ASP A 215 16.28 8.37 10.66
CA ASP A 215 16.75 8.70 12.00
C ASP A 215 16.08 7.78 13.04
N PRO A 216 16.85 7.05 13.87
CA PRO A 216 16.30 6.15 14.89
C PRO A 216 15.59 6.86 16.04
N THR A 217 15.71 8.19 16.15
CA THR A 217 15.16 9.00 17.24
C THR A 217 13.87 9.72 16.87
N ILE A 218 13.49 9.71 15.59
CA ILE A 218 12.30 10.43 15.10
C ILE A 218 11.09 9.47 15.04
N PRO A 219 9.90 9.89 15.54
CA PRO A 219 8.68 9.10 15.43
C PRO A 219 8.40 8.68 13.98
N THR A 220 8.15 7.38 13.78
CA THR A 220 8.08 6.79 12.45
C THR A 220 6.77 6.05 12.20
N LEU A 221 6.06 6.44 11.14
CA LEU A 221 4.88 5.74 10.64
C LEU A 221 5.27 4.85 9.44
N ILE A 222 5.13 3.55 9.59
CA ILE A 222 5.37 2.57 8.52
C ILE A 222 4.03 2.27 7.84
N LEU A 223 4.00 2.33 6.51
CA LEU A 223 2.83 2.01 5.70
C LEU A 223 3.10 0.75 4.89
N SER A 224 2.14 -0.17 4.87
CA SER A 224 2.08 -1.24 3.88
C SER A 224 0.68 -1.29 3.28
N GLU A 225 0.58 -0.73 2.07
CA GLU A 225 -0.68 -0.61 1.36
C GLU A 225 -0.72 -1.64 0.23
N MET A 226 -1.25 -2.85 0.49
CA MET A 226 -1.16 -4.01 -0.43
C MET A 226 0.29 -4.37 -0.81
N CYS A 227 1.21 -4.44 0.15
CA CYS A 227 2.61 -4.81 -0.11
C CYS A 227 3.05 -6.07 0.66
N LEU A 228 3.04 -6.03 2.00
CA LEU A 228 3.52 -7.14 2.83
C LEU A 228 2.69 -8.43 2.63
N ILE A 229 1.45 -8.27 2.16
CA ILE A 229 0.53 -9.35 1.77
C ILE A 229 1.12 -10.38 0.79
N TYR A 230 2.08 -9.97 -0.05
CA TYR A 230 2.70 -10.85 -1.06
C TYR A 230 3.83 -11.72 -0.49
N LEU A 231 4.29 -11.44 0.73
CA LEU A 231 5.42 -12.11 1.36
C LEU A 231 4.97 -13.21 2.32
N GLN A 232 5.87 -14.15 2.64
CA GLN A 232 5.61 -15.16 3.66
C GLN A 232 5.50 -14.52 5.04
N ALA A 233 4.59 -15.00 5.89
CA ALA A 233 4.35 -14.43 7.22
C ALA A 233 5.63 -14.36 8.08
N GLN A 234 6.49 -15.37 8.00
CA GLN A 234 7.78 -15.39 8.70
C GLN A 234 8.73 -14.31 8.16
N THR A 235 8.82 -14.14 6.84
CA THR A 235 9.64 -13.09 6.22
C THR A 235 9.16 -11.71 6.65
N VAL A 236 7.85 -11.48 6.65
CA VAL A 236 7.26 -10.22 7.14
C VAL A 236 7.62 -10.01 8.60
N SER A 237 7.49 -11.03 9.45
CA SER A 237 7.89 -10.94 10.86
C SER A 237 9.34 -10.51 11.03
N SER A 238 10.27 -11.07 10.27
CA SER A 238 11.68 -10.68 10.33
C SER A 238 11.93 -9.25 9.82
N ILE A 239 11.21 -8.80 8.78
CA ILE A 239 11.29 -7.41 8.30
C ILE A 239 10.86 -6.45 9.42
N LEU A 240 9.73 -6.72 10.07
CA LEU A 240 9.24 -5.87 11.16
C LEU A 240 10.14 -5.93 12.39
N ASP A 241 10.74 -7.08 12.71
CA ASP A 241 11.75 -7.17 13.75
C ASP A 241 12.95 -6.27 13.44
N THR A 242 13.48 -6.29 12.22
CA THR A 242 14.55 -5.37 11.79
C THR A 242 14.13 -3.91 11.95
N PHE A 243 12.90 -3.53 11.55
CA PHE A 243 12.41 -2.16 11.76
C PHE A 243 12.36 -1.77 13.23
N LEU A 244 11.82 -2.63 14.10
CA LEU A 244 11.54 -2.28 15.48
C LEU A 244 12.74 -2.43 16.41
N GLN A 245 13.73 -3.25 16.04
CA GLN A 245 14.94 -3.49 16.82
C GLN A 245 16.16 -2.74 16.31
N LYS A 246 16.23 -2.43 15.00
CA LYS A 246 17.44 -1.87 14.37
C LYS A 246 17.23 -0.47 13.83
N TYR A 247 16.18 -0.23 13.06
CA TYR A 247 15.95 1.09 12.49
C TYR A 247 15.35 2.06 13.50
N ILE A 248 14.28 1.66 14.20
CA ILE A 248 13.57 2.48 15.17
C ILE A 248 13.48 1.71 16.50
N PRO A 249 14.60 1.58 17.24
CA PRO A 249 14.60 0.89 18.52
C PRO A 249 13.75 1.62 19.57
N ALA A 250 13.31 0.89 20.59
CA ALA A 250 12.69 1.51 21.77
C ALA A 250 13.68 2.48 22.44
N PRO A 251 13.24 3.63 23.00
CA PRO A 251 11.84 4.01 23.22
C PRO A 251 11.18 4.82 22.09
N THR A 252 11.80 4.96 20.92
CA THR A 252 11.25 5.83 19.86
C THR A 252 9.86 5.38 19.40
N PRO A 253 8.87 6.29 19.29
CA PRO A 253 7.54 5.94 18.80
C PRO A 253 7.58 5.38 17.38
N VAL A 254 6.87 4.28 17.15
CA VAL A 254 6.73 3.66 15.83
C VAL A 254 5.36 3.02 15.64
N SER A 255 4.87 3.07 14.41
CA SER A 255 3.59 2.50 14.00
C SER A 255 3.71 1.72 12.71
N LEU A 256 2.82 0.75 12.54
CA LEU A 256 2.52 0.12 11.26
C LEU A 256 1.04 0.29 10.92
N VAL A 257 0.76 0.74 9.70
CA VAL A 257 -0.58 0.71 9.07
C VAL A 257 -0.55 -0.27 7.91
N LEU A 258 -1.46 -1.23 7.94
CA LEU A 258 -1.67 -2.26 6.92
C LEU A 258 -3.00 -2.03 6.23
N TYR A 259 -3.01 -2.12 4.90
CA TYR A 259 -4.24 -2.31 4.12
C TYR A 259 -4.09 -3.60 3.31
N GLU A 260 -4.85 -4.63 3.67
CA GLU A 260 -4.77 -5.98 3.11
C GLU A 260 -6.17 -6.62 3.03
N PRO A 261 -6.39 -7.60 2.14
CA PRO A 261 -7.60 -8.40 2.14
C PRO A 261 -7.71 -9.25 3.40
N ILE A 262 -8.93 -9.64 3.73
CA ILE A 262 -9.30 -10.58 4.81
C ILE A 262 -10.36 -11.56 4.30
N LEU A 263 -10.80 -12.49 5.17
CA LEU A 263 -11.87 -13.45 4.93
C LEU A 263 -11.63 -14.35 3.70
N PRO A 264 -10.51 -15.10 3.64
CA PRO A 264 -10.16 -15.91 2.47
C PRO A 264 -11.07 -17.12 2.23
N ASN A 265 -11.82 -17.51 3.25
CA ASN A 265 -12.44 -18.82 3.31
C ASN A 265 -13.89 -18.83 2.83
N ASP A 266 -14.55 -17.69 2.71
CA ASP A 266 -15.93 -17.63 2.23
C ASP A 266 -16.01 -17.71 0.69
N ALA A 267 -17.22 -17.60 0.13
CA ALA A 267 -17.38 -17.71 -1.32
C ALA A 267 -16.67 -16.58 -2.10
N PHE A 268 -16.69 -15.34 -1.58
CA PHE A 268 -16.06 -14.20 -2.22
C PHE A 268 -14.53 -14.32 -2.13
N GLY A 269 -14.00 -14.57 -0.92
CA GLY A 269 -12.58 -14.75 -0.66
C GLY A 269 -11.95 -15.86 -1.49
N ARG A 270 -12.60 -17.03 -1.57
CA ARG A 270 -12.12 -18.14 -2.42
C ARG A 270 -12.07 -17.75 -3.90
N THR A 271 -13.07 -17.01 -4.37
CA THR A 271 -13.12 -16.56 -5.77
C THR A 271 -12.05 -15.51 -6.05
N MET A 272 -11.86 -14.54 -5.14
CA MET A 272 -10.78 -13.55 -5.21
C MET A 272 -9.41 -14.22 -5.29
N ILE A 273 -9.11 -15.17 -4.39
CA ILE A 273 -7.84 -15.91 -4.38
C ILE A 273 -7.66 -16.71 -5.67
N SER A 274 -8.71 -17.39 -6.14
CA SER A 274 -8.69 -18.14 -7.39
C SER A 274 -8.32 -17.22 -8.57
N ASN A 275 -8.95 -16.06 -8.69
CA ASN A 275 -8.67 -15.12 -9.79
C ASN A 275 -7.25 -14.55 -9.73
N LEU A 276 -6.77 -14.18 -8.55
CA LEU A 276 -5.39 -13.72 -8.39
C LEU A 276 -4.38 -14.80 -8.76
N SER A 277 -4.64 -16.06 -8.40
CA SER A 277 -3.76 -17.18 -8.75
C SER A 277 -3.61 -17.40 -10.25
N THR A 278 -4.67 -17.13 -11.06
CA THR A 278 -4.58 -17.19 -12.52
C THR A 278 -3.60 -16.18 -13.12
N ARG A 279 -3.24 -15.14 -12.35
CA ARG A 279 -2.29 -14.09 -12.70
C ARG A 279 -0.93 -14.27 -12.01
N ASN A 280 -0.67 -15.42 -11.39
CA ASN A 280 0.51 -15.70 -10.57
C ASN A 280 0.66 -14.78 -9.34
N ILE A 281 -0.44 -14.24 -8.82
CA ILE A 281 -0.47 -13.44 -7.60
C ILE A 281 -0.93 -14.32 -6.44
N PHE A 282 -0.12 -14.37 -5.38
CA PHE A 282 -0.39 -15.15 -4.19
C PHE A 282 -0.33 -14.26 -2.95
N LEU A 283 -1.14 -14.59 -1.93
CA LEU A 283 -1.30 -13.78 -0.72
C LEU A 283 -1.00 -14.63 0.53
N PRO A 284 0.27 -14.89 0.89
CA PRO A 284 0.58 -15.81 1.98
C PRO A 284 0.12 -15.33 3.36
N THR A 285 0.22 -14.02 3.65
CA THR A 285 -0.22 -13.50 4.97
C THR A 285 -1.74 -13.57 5.14
N LEU A 286 -2.52 -13.46 4.06
CA LEU A 286 -3.99 -13.60 4.10
C LEU A 286 -4.42 -14.96 4.68
N LYS A 287 -3.67 -16.02 4.38
CA LYS A 287 -3.94 -17.36 4.93
C LYS A 287 -3.53 -17.48 6.40
N SER A 288 -2.54 -16.69 6.83
CA SER A 288 -2.01 -16.72 8.19
C SER A 288 -2.81 -15.85 9.14
N TYR A 289 -3.42 -14.78 8.62
CA TYR A 289 -4.16 -13.79 9.39
C TYR A 289 -5.51 -13.47 8.70
N PRO A 290 -6.44 -14.44 8.66
CA PRO A 290 -7.66 -14.35 7.87
C PRO A 290 -8.66 -13.32 8.39
N GLU A 291 -8.72 -13.04 9.68
CA GLU A 291 -9.77 -12.22 10.29
C GLU A 291 -9.21 -10.96 10.99
N LEU A 292 -10.08 -10.02 11.35
CA LEU A 292 -9.70 -8.79 12.04
C LEU A 292 -9.00 -9.07 13.39
N GLY A 293 -9.47 -10.09 14.11
CA GLY A 293 -8.84 -10.56 15.35
C GLY A 293 -7.39 -11.01 15.13
N ASP A 294 -7.14 -11.76 14.05
CA ASP A 294 -5.79 -12.21 13.71
C ASP A 294 -4.88 -11.06 13.32
N GLN A 295 -5.38 -10.04 12.62
CA GLN A 295 -4.58 -8.86 12.27
C GLN A 295 -4.14 -8.07 13.52
N ARG A 296 -5.00 -7.96 14.56
CA ARG A 296 -4.61 -7.38 15.85
C ARG A 296 -3.56 -8.22 16.56
N ALA A 297 -3.75 -9.54 16.61
CA ALA A 297 -2.80 -10.45 17.24
C ALA A 297 -1.44 -10.43 16.52
N ARG A 298 -1.45 -10.36 15.19
CA ARG A 298 -0.27 -10.18 14.34
C ARG A 298 0.49 -8.91 14.70
N LEU A 299 -0.18 -7.76 14.77
CA LEU A 299 0.46 -6.49 15.14
C LEU A 299 1.10 -6.56 16.53
N ARG A 300 0.40 -7.11 17.52
CA ARG A 300 0.97 -7.30 18.88
C ARG A 300 2.21 -8.19 18.85
N THR A 301 2.17 -9.28 18.09
CA THR A 301 3.31 -10.21 17.92
C THR A 301 4.53 -9.52 17.31
N TYR A 302 4.34 -8.53 16.43
CA TYR A 302 5.45 -7.73 15.90
C TYR A 302 6.10 -6.82 16.94
N GLY A 303 5.45 -6.53 18.07
CA GLY A 303 6.00 -5.63 19.11
C GLY A 303 5.27 -4.28 19.22
N PHE A 304 4.10 -4.16 18.60
CA PHE A 304 3.20 -3.01 18.80
C PHE A 304 2.38 -3.21 20.07
N VAL A 305 2.98 -2.85 21.21
CA VAL A 305 2.50 -3.19 22.55
C VAL A 305 1.51 -2.18 23.15
N ASP A 306 1.54 -0.92 22.70
CA ASP A 306 0.72 0.15 23.30
C ASP A 306 -0.69 0.19 22.68
N GLY A 307 -0.86 -0.34 21.47
CA GLY A 307 -2.18 -0.56 20.90
C GLY A 307 -2.16 -1.26 19.54
N ALA A 308 -3.28 -1.91 19.22
CA ALA A 308 -3.55 -2.52 17.93
C ALA A 308 -5.06 -2.48 17.67
N LYS A 309 -5.46 -1.95 16.52
CA LYS A 309 -6.84 -1.79 16.06
C LYS A 309 -6.97 -2.29 14.62
N ALA A 310 -8.17 -2.63 14.19
CA ALA A 310 -8.48 -2.88 12.79
C ALA A 310 -9.97 -2.69 12.47
N ALA A 311 -10.27 -2.31 11.23
CA ALA A 311 -11.65 -2.25 10.74
C ALA A 311 -11.70 -2.75 9.31
N ASP A 312 -12.76 -3.47 8.96
CA ASP A 312 -13.04 -3.75 7.56
C ASP A 312 -13.47 -2.46 6.84
N THR A 313 -13.29 -2.42 5.52
CA THR A 313 -13.59 -1.20 4.77
C THR A 313 -15.07 -0.87 4.70
N SER A 314 -15.97 -1.83 4.99
CA SER A 314 -17.41 -1.54 5.09
C SER A 314 -17.69 -0.73 6.35
N ARG A 315 -17.11 -1.12 7.48
CA ARG A 315 -17.18 -0.37 8.75
C ARG A 315 -16.56 1.01 8.61
N ILE A 316 -15.42 1.12 7.94
CA ILE A 316 -14.76 2.40 7.65
C ILE A 316 -15.67 3.30 6.82
N TRP A 317 -16.24 2.80 5.72
CA TRP A 317 -17.21 3.55 4.93
C TRP A 317 -18.38 4.05 5.79
N GLN A 318 -18.93 3.18 6.65
CA GLN A 318 -20.06 3.54 7.49
C GLN A 318 -19.73 4.58 8.57
N LYS A 319 -18.55 4.51 9.19
CA LYS A 319 -18.24 5.23 10.44
C LYS A 319 -17.17 6.31 10.34
N TRP A 320 -16.23 6.18 9.41
CA TRP A 320 -15.11 7.14 9.28
C TRP A 320 -15.38 8.17 8.19
N VAL A 321 -16.14 7.80 7.15
CA VAL A 321 -16.51 8.72 6.07
C VAL A 321 -17.73 9.55 6.50
N PRO A 322 -17.66 10.89 6.49
CA PRO A 322 -18.80 11.76 6.79
C PRO A 322 -19.96 11.59 5.81
N GLU A 323 -21.20 11.84 6.26
CA GLU A 323 -22.39 11.75 5.39
C GLU A 323 -22.30 12.66 4.16
N GLU A 324 -21.76 13.89 4.31
CA GLU A 324 -21.55 14.82 3.20
C GLU A 324 -20.64 14.23 2.10
N GLU A 325 -19.60 13.50 2.50
CA GLU A 325 -18.72 12.82 1.55
C GLU A 325 -19.38 11.59 0.91
N LYS A 326 -20.23 10.87 1.66
CA LYS A 326 -21.03 9.77 1.09
C LYS A 326 -22.00 10.27 0.03
N ASP A 327 -22.69 11.38 0.30
CA ASP A 327 -23.61 12.03 -0.65
C ASP A 327 -22.85 12.50 -1.90
N ARG A 328 -21.70 13.16 -1.70
CA ARG A 328 -20.83 13.60 -2.80
C ARG A 328 -20.42 12.42 -3.69
N VAL A 329 -19.92 11.33 -3.09
CA VAL A 329 -19.49 10.12 -3.80
C VAL A 329 -20.66 9.42 -4.49
N ALA A 330 -21.83 9.38 -3.87
CA ALA A 330 -23.04 8.81 -4.47
C ALA A 330 -23.48 9.58 -5.74
N GLY A 331 -23.24 10.89 -5.78
CA GLY A 331 -23.52 11.74 -6.94
C GLY A 331 -22.57 11.59 -8.13
N LEU A 332 -21.42 10.91 -7.98
CA LEU A 332 -20.43 10.77 -9.06
C LEU A 332 -20.80 9.68 -10.07
N GLU A 333 -21.27 8.53 -9.57
CA GLU A 333 -21.64 7.38 -10.40
C GLU A 333 -22.79 6.60 -9.76
N MET A 334 -23.74 6.19 -10.60
CA MET A 334 -24.81 5.27 -10.24
C MET A 334 -24.24 3.90 -9.89
N LEU A 335 -24.74 3.30 -8.81
CA LEU A 335 -24.39 1.95 -8.38
C LEU A 335 -25.67 1.24 -7.93
N ASP A 336 -26.08 0.25 -8.73
CA ASP A 336 -27.32 -0.49 -8.50
C ASP A 336 -27.09 -1.70 -7.56
N GLU A 337 -25.88 -2.24 -7.54
CA GLU A 337 -25.48 -3.44 -6.79
C GLU A 337 -24.77 -3.06 -5.48
N LEU A 338 -25.53 -2.51 -4.52
CA LEU A 338 -24.99 -2.11 -3.22
C LEU A 338 -24.49 -3.31 -2.40
N GLU A 339 -25.12 -4.48 -2.57
CA GLU A 339 -24.71 -5.71 -1.91
C GLU A 339 -23.33 -6.18 -2.38
N GLU A 340 -22.99 -5.99 -3.66
CA GLU A 340 -21.66 -6.32 -4.19
C GLU A 340 -20.58 -5.40 -3.65
N LEU A 341 -20.88 -4.11 -3.53
CA LEU A 341 -20.00 -3.17 -2.85
C LEU A 341 -19.81 -3.56 -1.38
N GLU A 342 -20.89 -3.90 -0.67
CA GLU A 342 -20.78 -4.31 0.72
C GLU A 342 -19.93 -5.59 0.88
N MET A 343 -20.13 -6.57 0.00
CA MET A 343 -19.28 -7.77 -0.04
C MET A 343 -17.82 -7.41 -0.31
N LEU A 344 -17.51 -6.60 -1.33
CA LEU A 344 -16.15 -6.13 -1.62
C LEU A 344 -15.52 -5.47 -0.39
N LEU A 345 -16.24 -4.54 0.24
CA LEU A 345 -15.71 -3.74 1.34
C LEU A 345 -15.48 -4.56 2.63
N LYS A 346 -16.28 -5.61 2.89
CA LYS A 346 -16.02 -6.52 4.02
C LYS A 346 -14.76 -7.36 3.86
N HIS A 347 -14.25 -7.50 2.63
CA HIS A 347 -13.09 -8.37 2.33
C HIS A 347 -11.75 -7.63 2.31
N TYR A 348 -11.72 -6.36 2.69
CA TYR A 348 -10.49 -5.60 2.89
C TYR A 348 -10.54 -4.93 4.25
N SER A 349 -9.38 -4.79 4.88
CA SER A 349 -9.26 -4.14 6.18
C SER A 349 -8.13 -3.13 6.21
N VAL A 350 -8.29 -2.14 7.09
CA VAL A 350 -7.17 -1.35 7.59
C VAL A 350 -6.87 -1.82 9.00
N SER A 351 -5.64 -2.24 9.26
CA SER A 351 -5.15 -2.68 10.57
C SER A 351 -3.96 -1.82 10.97
N TRP A 352 -3.92 -1.32 12.20
CA TRP A 352 -2.81 -0.47 12.63
C TRP A 352 -2.43 -0.71 14.09
N GLY A 353 -1.13 -0.73 14.34
CA GLY A 353 -0.54 -1.01 15.65
C GLY A 353 0.61 -0.06 15.94
N TRP A 354 0.82 0.25 17.23
CA TRP A 354 1.87 1.17 17.65
C TRP A 354 2.59 0.78 18.94
N ARG A 355 3.77 1.36 19.07
CA ARG A 355 4.56 1.50 20.28
C ARG A 355 4.92 2.98 20.43
N ASP A 356 4.52 3.61 21.51
CA ASP A 356 4.82 5.00 21.86
C ASP A 356 6.04 5.13 22.78
N GLY A 357 6.40 4.08 23.53
CA GLY A 357 7.64 4.01 24.30
C GLY A 357 7.80 5.06 25.42
N GLY A 358 6.75 5.80 25.77
CA GLY A 358 6.76 6.83 26.81
C GLY A 358 5.38 7.39 27.15
N ALA A 359 5.32 8.22 28.20
CA ALA A 359 4.06 8.71 28.78
C ALA A 359 3.26 9.67 27.89
N ASP A 360 3.91 10.31 26.90
CA ASP A 360 3.24 11.28 26.02
C ASP A 360 2.34 10.64 24.97
N GLY A 361 2.51 9.34 24.65
CA GLY A 361 1.57 8.57 23.82
C GLY A 361 1.25 9.21 22.46
N LEU A 362 2.22 9.41 21.57
CA LEU A 362 2.02 10.11 20.29
C LEU A 362 0.92 9.46 19.44
N PHE A 363 1.05 8.17 19.14
CA PHE A 363 0.11 7.41 18.32
C PHE A 363 -1.19 7.11 19.07
N THR A 364 -1.10 6.89 20.38
CA THR A 364 -2.27 6.77 21.26
C THR A 364 -3.16 8.01 21.16
N LYS A 365 -2.57 9.22 21.19
CA LYS A 365 -3.28 10.49 20.98
C LYS A 365 -3.78 10.63 19.54
N ALA A 366 -2.92 10.33 18.56
CA ALA A 366 -3.26 10.46 17.15
C ALA A 366 -4.52 9.66 16.77
N TRP A 367 -4.71 8.46 17.33
CA TRP A 367 -5.83 7.58 16.96
C TRP A 367 -6.84 7.33 18.07
N ALA A 368 -6.89 8.20 19.08
CA ALA A 368 -7.82 8.08 20.19
C ALA A 368 -9.28 8.00 19.72
N ASP A 369 -9.64 8.80 18.72
CA ASP A 369 -10.98 8.93 18.14
C ASP A 369 -11.16 8.12 16.83
N VAL A 370 -10.14 7.40 16.38
CA VAL A 370 -10.28 6.50 15.22
C VAL A 370 -10.95 5.21 15.68
N GLY A 371 -12.17 4.99 15.17
CA GLY A 371 -13.04 3.90 15.62
C GLY A 371 -12.51 2.52 15.25
N ASP A 372 -12.33 1.66 16.23
CA ASP A 372 -12.01 0.25 16.05
C ASP A 372 -13.27 -0.58 15.71
N GLN A 373 -13.08 -1.81 15.21
CA GLN A 373 -14.14 -2.80 15.03
C GLN A 373 -13.87 -4.02 15.92
N GLU A 374 -14.41 -4.01 17.14
CA GLU A 374 -14.13 -5.07 18.14
C GLU A 374 -14.59 -6.46 17.73
N VAL A 375 -15.59 -6.58 16.85
CA VAL A 375 -16.13 -7.85 16.35
C VAL A 375 -16.18 -7.80 14.83
N GLY A 376 -15.52 -8.75 14.17
CA GLY A 376 -15.57 -8.98 12.74
C GLY A 376 -15.13 -10.39 12.41
#